data_AF-A0A4Y1RKN6-F1
#
_entry.id   AF-A0A4Y1RKN6-F1
#
_cell.length_a   1.000
_cell.length_b   1.000
_cell.length_c   1.000
_cell.angle_alpha   90.00
_cell.angle_beta   90.00
_cell.angle_gamma   90.00
#
_symmetry.space_group_name_H-M   'P 1'
#
loop_
_entity.id
_entity.type
_entity.pdbx_description
1 polymer ?
#
loop_
_entity_poly.entity_id
_entity_poly.type
_entity_poly.pdbx_seq_one_letter_code
_entity_poly.pdbx_strand_id
1 'polypeptide(L)'
;MASETRPPLGLNITKALIDGHNFNVAASMLAASGVVEEFEADEGGAGITLFVPTDTAFSNLPSNVRLQSLAADKKAVVLKFHVLHSYYPLARSSRS
;
A
#
# COMPACT_ATOMS: atom_id res chain seq x y z
N MET A 1 10.29 -22.67 23.30
CA MET A 1 9.96 -22.68 21.86
C MET A 1 8.69 -21.86 21.71
N ALA A 2 8.81 -20.57 21.38
CA ALA A 2 7.64 -19.71 21.21
C ALA A 2 7.10 -19.88 19.80
N SER A 3 5.83 -20.27 19.70
CA SER A 3 5.06 -20.34 18.47
C SER A 3 5.07 -19.00 17.74
N GLU A 4 5.83 -18.89 16.65
CA GLU A 4 5.50 -17.98 15.57
C GLU A 4 4.58 -18.73 14.61
N THR A 5 3.33 -18.95 15.03
CA THR A 5 2.25 -19.32 14.11
C THR A 5 2.02 -18.09 13.23
N ARG A 6 2.84 -17.92 12.18
CA ARG A 6 2.57 -16.91 11.16
C ARG A 6 1.20 -17.27 10.58
N PRO A 7 0.19 -16.41 10.72
CA PRO A 7 -1.07 -16.60 10.02
C PRO A 7 -0.74 -16.79 8.54
N PRO A 8 -1.55 -17.56 7.76
CA PRO A 8 -1.40 -17.53 6.32
C PRO A 8 -1.36 -16.06 5.91
N LEU A 9 -0.28 -15.65 5.26
CA LEU A 9 0.02 -14.27 4.89
C LEU A 9 -0.97 -13.84 3.80
N GLY A 10 -2.25 -13.77 4.13
CA GLY A 10 -3.21 -12.93 3.44
C GLY A 10 -2.96 -11.53 3.96
N LEU A 11 -1.92 -10.88 3.44
CA LEU A 11 -1.76 -9.44 3.58
C LEU A 11 -3.10 -8.83 3.20
N ASN A 12 -3.76 -8.16 4.14
CA ASN A 12 -5.01 -7.46 3.88
C ASN A 12 -4.78 -6.01 4.24
N ILE A 13 -4.26 -5.25 3.28
CA ILE A 13 -3.86 -3.85 3.47
C ILE A 13 -5.06 -3.03 3.96
N THR A 14 -6.24 -3.27 3.39
CA THR A 14 -7.48 -2.60 3.77
C THR A 14 -7.86 -2.87 5.23
N LYS A 15 -7.64 -4.10 5.72
CA LYS A 15 -7.94 -4.46 7.10
C LYS A 15 -7.00 -3.75 8.08
N ALA A 16 -5.71 -3.66 7.76
CA ALA A 16 -4.73 -2.93 8.57
C ALA A 16 -5.06 -1.44 8.67
N LEU A 17 -5.57 -0.84 7.58
CA LEU A 17 -5.99 0.57 7.58
C LEU A 17 -7.27 0.82 8.39
N ILE A 18 -8.23 -0.11 8.32
CA ILE A 18 -9.45 -0.05 9.13
C ILE A 18 -9.11 -0.18 10.63
N ASP A 19 -8.22 -1.11 10.98
CA ASP A 19 -7.74 -1.30 12.36
C ASP A 19 -7.01 -0.05 12.91
N GLY A 20 -6.31 0.67 12.03
CA GLY A 20 -5.65 1.93 12.38
C GLY A 20 -6.59 3.10 12.65
N HIS A 21 -7.91 2.96 12.46
CA HIS A 21 -9.01 3.93 12.69
C HIS A 21 -8.92 5.32 11.99
N ASN A 22 -7.73 5.77 11.59
CA ASN A 22 -7.43 7.11 11.08
C ASN A 22 -7.00 7.10 9.60
N PHE A 23 -7.32 6.04 8.86
CA PHE A 23 -6.90 5.87 7.47
C PHE A 23 -8.07 5.56 6.52
N ASN A 24 -9.28 6.02 6.84
CA ASN A 24 -10.50 5.68 6.08
C ASN A 24 -10.48 6.23 4.65
N VAL A 25 -9.98 7.46 4.47
CA VAL A 25 -9.82 8.09 3.14
C VAL A 25 -8.86 7.29 2.28
N ALA A 26 -7.74 6.85 2.84
CA ALA A 26 -6.78 6.04 2.11
C ALA A 26 -7.30 4.65 1.79
N ALA A 27 -7.97 3.98 2.73
CA ALA A 27 -8.61 2.68 2.48
C ALA A 27 -9.61 2.78 1.33
N SER A 28 -10.39 3.86 1.28
CA SER A 28 -11.33 4.14 0.19
C SER A 28 -10.62 4.41 -1.14
N MET A 29 -9.50 5.14 -1.13
CA MET A 29 -8.70 5.37 -2.34
C MET A 29 -8.05 4.09 -2.87
N LEU A 30 -7.53 3.25 -1.97
CA LEU A 30 -6.95 1.95 -2.30
C LEU A 30 -8.00 1.04 -2.94
N ALA A 31 -9.17 0.90 -2.32
CA ALA A 31 -10.30 0.15 -2.87
C ALA A 31 -10.76 0.71 -4.23
N ALA A 32 -10.87 2.03 -4.37
CA ALA A 32 -11.28 2.67 -5.62
C ALA A 32 -10.24 2.57 -6.74
N SER A 33 -8.97 2.38 -6.40
CA SER A 33 -7.87 2.26 -7.37
C SER A 33 -7.59 0.81 -7.78
N GLY A 34 -8.04 -0.18 -7.01
CA GLY A 34 -7.81 -1.60 -7.30
C GLY A 34 -6.36 -2.07 -7.12
N VAL A 35 -5.44 -1.21 -6.66
CA VAL A 35 -4.02 -1.56 -6.53
C VAL A 35 -3.70 -2.49 -5.36
N VAL A 36 -4.67 -2.70 -4.45
CA VAL A 36 -4.49 -3.59 -3.30
C VAL A 36 -4.18 -5.01 -3.76
N GLU A 37 -4.93 -5.51 -4.75
CA GLU A 37 -4.71 -6.84 -5.32
C GLU A 37 -3.34 -6.94 -6.00
N GLU A 38 -2.88 -5.85 -6.62
CA GLU A 38 -1.56 -5.79 -7.23
C GLU A 38 -0.46 -5.84 -6.17
N PHE A 39 -0.58 -5.09 -5.07
CA PHE A 39 0.39 -5.13 -3.97
C PHE A 39 0.40 -6.46 -3.23
N GLU A 40 -0.76 -7.08 -3.02
CA GLU A 40 -0.87 -8.41 -2.42
C GLU A 40 -0.26 -9.48 -3.33
N ALA A 41 -0.39 -9.34 -4.67
CA ALA A 41 0.28 -10.22 -5.63
C ALA A 41 1.79 -9.96 -5.72
N ASP A 42 2.24 -8.72 -5.61
CA ASP A 42 3.65 -8.31 -5.73
C ASP A 42 4.46 -8.57 -4.45
N GLU A 43 3.80 -8.77 -3.29
CA GLU A 43 4.48 -8.98 -2.00
C GLU A 43 5.48 -10.15 -2.00
N GLY A 44 5.29 -11.16 -2.85
CA GLY A 44 6.27 -12.21 -3.14
C GLY A 44 6.81 -12.99 -1.92
N GLY A 45 6.24 -12.80 -0.73
CA GLY A 45 6.73 -13.29 0.56
C GLY A 45 7.76 -12.40 1.29
N ALA A 46 8.17 -11.26 0.71
CA ALA A 46 9.16 -10.35 1.31
C ALA A 46 8.53 -9.26 2.22
N GLY A 47 7.26 -8.94 1.99
CA GLY A 47 6.56 -7.87 2.70
C GLY A 47 6.67 -6.50 2.00
N ILE A 48 5.61 -5.71 2.03
CA ILE A 48 5.59 -4.31 1.62
C ILE A 48 5.63 -3.39 2.82
N THR A 49 6.23 -2.22 2.64
CA THR A 49 6.08 -1.11 3.58
C THR A 49 5.26 -0.02 2.91
N LEU A 50 4.10 0.30 3.48
CA LEU A 50 3.17 1.28 2.95
C LEU A 50 3.10 2.50 3.88
N PHE A 51 3.50 3.66 3.40
CA PHE A 51 3.41 4.92 4.13
C PHE A 51 2.13 5.66 3.78
N VAL A 52 1.03 5.34 4.48
CA VAL A 52 -0.26 5.99 4.23
C VAL A 52 -0.44 7.23 5.10
N PRO A 53 -0.79 8.40 4.53
CA PRO A 53 -1.18 9.57 5.32
C PRO A 53 -2.52 9.33 6.05
N THR A 54 -2.67 9.91 7.24
CA THR A 54 -3.92 9.84 8.01
C THR A 54 -5.02 10.71 7.41
N ASP A 55 -6.28 10.47 7.79
CA ASP A 55 -7.44 11.28 7.44
C ASP A 55 -7.21 12.79 7.76
N THR A 56 -6.49 13.09 8.84
CA THR A 56 -6.10 14.46 9.20
C THR A 56 -5.07 15.05 8.24
N ALA A 57 -4.09 14.26 7.79
CA ALA A 57 -3.13 14.69 6.77
C ALA A 57 -3.82 14.96 5.42
N PHE A 58 -4.82 14.15 5.04
CA PHE A 58 -5.66 14.45 3.88
C PHE A 58 -6.47 15.73 4.06
N SER A 59 -6.99 15.98 5.26
CA SER A 59 -7.75 17.20 5.57
C SER A 59 -6.89 18.46 5.58
N ASN A 60 -5.59 18.33 5.85
CA ASN A 60 -4.61 19.41 5.78
C ASN A 60 -4.18 19.76 4.36
N LEU A 61 -4.56 18.97 3.34
CA LEU A 61 -4.24 19.29 1.96
C LEU A 61 -5.02 20.54 1.52
N PRO A 62 -4.36 21.48 0.82
CA PRO A 62 -5.04 22.66 0.32
C PRO A 62 -6.15 22.27 -0.68
N SER A 63 -7.22 23.07 -0.72
CA SER A 63 -8.47 22.75 -1.44
C SER A 63 -8.30 22.54 -2.96
N ASN A 64 -7.16 22.96 -3.50
CA ASN A 64 -6.75 22.76 -4.88
C ASN A 64 -6.26 21.32 -5.18
N VAL A 65 -5.96 20.52 -4.15
CA VAL A 65 -5.48 19.14 -4.29
C VAL A 65 -6.63 18.18 -3.98
N ARG A 66 -7.40 17.80 -5.00
CA ARG A 66 -8.51 16.84 -4.88
C ARG A 66 -8.08 15.41 -5.19
N LEU A 67 -7.33 14.77 -4.28
CA LEU A 67 -6.88 13.38 -4.42
C LEU A 67 -8.03 12.39 -4.70
N GLN A 68 -9.20 12.64 -4.10
CA GLN A 68 -10.41 11.83 -4.33
C GLN A 68 -11.04 12.02 -5.71
N SER A 69 -10.81 13.17 -6.36
CA SER A 69 -11.35 13.48 -7.69
C SER A 69 -10.46 12.98 -8.82
N LEU A 70 -9.26 12.45 -8.54
CA LEU A 70 -8.41 11.85 -9.56
C LEU A 70 -9.04 10.55 -10.10
N ALA A 71 -8.74 10.26 -11.37
CA ALA A 71 -9.05 8.98 -11.99
C ALA A 71 -8.37 7.81 -11.23
N ALA A 72 -8.96 6.62 -11.30
CA ALA A 72 -8.45 5.42 -10.64
C ALA A 72 -6.97 5.17 -10.95
N ASP A 73 -6.55 5.32 -12.22
CA ASP A 73 -5.16 5.14 -12.65
C ASP A 73 -4.20 6.12 -11.99
N LYS A 74 -4.63 7.37 -11.79
CA LYS A 74 -3.81 8.39 -11.14
C LYS A 74 -3.74 8.18 -9.63
N LYS A 75 -4.83 7.72 -9.01
CA LYS A 75 -4.84 7.30 -7.60
C LYS A 75 -3.88 6.14 -7.38
N ALA A 76 -3.89 5.16 -8.29
CA ALA A 76 -2.98 4.04 -8.29
C ALA A 76 -1.51 4.50 -8.30
N VAL A 77 -1.14 5.41 -9.21
CA VAL A 77 0.23 5.96 -9.26
C VAL A 77 0.62 6.65 -7.95
N VAL A 78 -0.26 7.51 -7.40
CA VAL A 78 0.02 8.19 -6.12
C VAL A 78 0.21 7.19 -4.99
N LEU A 79 -0.62 6.15 -4.91
CA LEU A 79 -0.51 5.11 -3.89
C LEU A 79 0.77 4.28 -4.08
N LYS A 80 1.14 3.94 -5.33
CA LYS A 80 2.42 3.30 -5.67
C LYS A 80 3.63 4.10 -5.18
N PHE A 81 3.59 5.42 -5.21
CA PHE A 81 4.67 6.27 -4.65
C PHE A 81 4.81 6.18 -3.12
N HIS A 82 3.75 5.77 -2.42
CA HIS A 82 3.76 5.58 -0.98
C HIS A 82 4.08 4.14 -0.57
N VAL A 83 4.18 3.23 -1.55
CA VAL A 83 4.54 1.84 -1.33
C VAL A 83 6.02 1.69 -1.64
N LEU A 84 6.77 1.18 -0.68
CA LEU A 84 8.11 0.69 -0.91
C LEU A 84 8.04 -0.83 -1.08
N HIS A 85 8.14 -1.27 -2.34
CA HIS A 85 8.49 -2.65 -2.64
C HIS A 85 9.97 -2.81 -2.29
N SER A 86 10.26 -3.44 -1.17
CA SER A 86 11.63 -3.75 -0.79
C SER A 86 12.11 -4.94 -1.65
N TYR A 87 12.42 -4.70 -2.93
CA TYR A 87 13.06 -5.69 -3.77
C TYR A 87 14.05 -5.09 -4.76
N TYR A 88 15.33 -5.12 -4.37
CA TYR A 88 16.47 -4.98 -5.26
C TYR A 88 17.41 -6.17 -5.07
N PRO A 89 17.18 -7.34 -5.71
CA PRO A 89 18.25 -8.29 -5.92
C PRO A 89 19.16 -7.74 -7.03
N LEU A 90 20.10 -6.89 -6.65
CA LEU A 90 21.26 -6.59 -7.50
C LEU A 90 22.22 -7.78 -7.52
N ALA A 91 21.78 -8.96 -7.96
CA ALA A 91 22.67 -10.10 -8.13
C ALA A 91 22.05 -11.21 -8.99
N ARG A 92 22.06 -11.03 -10.32
CA ARG A 92 22.45 -12.15 -11.20
C ARG A 92 23.01 -11.68 -12.53
N SER A 93 24.16 -11.02 -12.50
CA SER A 93 25.10 -11.09 -13.61
C SER A 93 25.77 -12.48 -13.57
N SER A 94 25.07 -13.53 -14.00
CA SER A 94 25.74 -14.77 -14.39
C SER A 94 26.01 -14.68 -15.88
N ARG A 95 27.17 -14.09 -16.18
CA ARG A 95 27.85 -14.24 -17.45
C ARG A 95 28.47 -15.64 -17.48
N SER A 96 28.45 -16.24 -18.67
CA SER A 96 29.14 -17.46 -19.13
C SER A 96 28.32 -18.74 -19.14
#